data_AF-A0A9E5ALY7-F1
#
_entry.id   AF-A0A9E5ALY7-F1
#
_cell.length_a   1.000
_cell.length_b   1.000
_cell.length_c   1.000
_cell.angle_alpha   90.00
_cell.angle_beta   90.00
_cell.angle_gamma   90.00
#
_symmetry.space_group_name_H-M   'P 1'
#
loop_
_entity.id
_entity.type
_entity.pdbx_description
1 polymer ?
#
loop_
_entity_poly.entity_id
_entity_poly.type
_entity_poly.pdbx_seq_one_letter_code
_entity_poly.pdbx_strand_id
1 'polypeptide(L)'
;MKICKIIKLLLPVATFLPVATFLSVAMFLPVAMFLPVAMLLGAAACSEAVVVKPSVGAGDGSAGIDTPSDGQTAAADSTPTGADSTADTSTVEAAAAEVTLADTVSDGPALLEVAVVDAAVTEIADSAGVGCSANSQCRGAWCNVDTGKCVQCLSTTDCKTDQYCWQGSCAAEIECSGDKVCSAVKLVCATSLGVCAECTGLSDCAAGAACLGYHCVAKPKKCTSTTQCQPWQVCDKKKEFCLECVVDQDCPQWAKCAAGGCMPK
;
A
#
# COMPACT_ATOMS: atom_id res chain seq x y z
N MET A 1 19.62 -32.81 -16.39
CA MET A 1 20.92 -32.18 -16.69
C MET A 1 21.16 -32.15 -18.21
N LYS A 2 20.77 -31.08 -18.92
CA LYS A 2 21.15 -30.80 -20.33
C LYS A 2 20.63 -29.45 -20.91
N ILE A 3 20.35 -28.43 -20.08
CA ILE A 3 19.69 -27.19 -20.57
C ILE A 3 20.61 -25.95 -20.56
N CYS A 4 21.83 -26.02 -20.01
CA CYS A 4 22.71 -24.85 -19.92
C CYS A 4 23.57 -24.55 -21.18
N LYS A 5 23.19 -25.04 -22.38
CA LYS A 5 24.03 -24.93 -23.60
C LYS A 5 23.51 -23.96 -24.67
N ILE A 6 22.40 -23.25 -24.44
CA ILE A 6 21.73 -22.45 -25.49
C ILE A 6 21.90 -20.91 -25.33
N ILE A 7 22.43 -20.39 -24.23
CA ILE A 7 22.58 -18.93 -24.02
C ILE A 7 23.88 -18.36 -24.65
N LYS A 8 24.51 -19.08 -25.60
CA LYS A 8 25.74 -18.62 -26.27
C LYS A 8 25.52 -18.11 -27.71
N LEU A 9 24.27 -17.88 -28.13
CA LEU A 9 23.96 -17.57 -29.54
C LEU A 9 23.18 -16.27 -29.80
N LEU A 10 22.96 -15.40 -28.81
CA LEU A 10 22.20 -14.15 -28.99
C LEU A 10 22.91 -12.90 -28.44
N LEU A 11 24.20 -12.74 -28.75
CA LEU A 11 24.76 -11.39 -28.87
C LEU A 11 24.78 -11.00 -30.36
N PRO A 12 23.90 -10.09 -30.81
CA PRO A 12 24.08 -9.52 -32.13
C PRO A 12 25.37 -8.71 -32.12
N VAL A 13 26.20 -9.03 -33.10
CA VAL A 13 27.39 -8.32 -33.53
C VAL A 13 27.04 -6.82 -33.63
N ALA A 14 27.45 -6.05 -32.62
CA ALA A 14 27.49 -4.61 -32.69
C ALA A 14 28.60 -4.25 -33.68
N THR A 15 28.20 -4.02 -34.92
CA THR A 15 29.05 -3.43 -35.95
C THR A 15 29.49 -2.05 -35.47
N PHE A 16 30.76 -1.99 -35.09
CA PHE A 16 31.56 -0.78 -34.97
C PHE A 16 31.35 0.09 -36.22
N LEU A 17 30.64 1.21 -36.08
CA LEU A 17 30.71 2.31 -37.03
C LEU A 17 31.99 3.12 -36.74
N PRO A 18 32.84 3.38 -37.76
CA PRO A 18 34.04 4.19 -37.56
C PRO A 18 33.64 5.66 -37.39
N VAL A 19 33.89 6.18 -36.20
CA VAL A 19 33.93 7.62 -35.94
C VAL A 19 35.16 8.18 -36.64
N ALA A 20 34.97 8.64 -37.87
CA ALA A 20 35.95 9.45 -38.58
C ALA A 20 35.27 10.73 -39.10
N THR A 21 35.85 11.84 -38.66
CA THR A 21 35.87 13.16 -39.31
C THR A 21 34.56 13.94 -39.40
N PHE A 22 34.23 14.69 -38.34
CA PHE A 22 33.80 16.07 -38.50
C PHE A 22 34.63 16.98 -37.61
N LEU A 23 35.60 17.63 -38.28
CA LEU A 23 36.47 18.69 -37.82
C LEU A 23 35.72 20.03 -37.82
N SER A 24 36.17 20.96 -36.97
CA SER A 24 35.86 22.40 -36.93
C SER A 24 34.46 22.77 -36.44
N VAL A 25 34.26 23.44 -35.31
CA VAL A 25 34.91 24.69 -34.89
C VAL A 25 34.95 24.78 -33.36
N ALA A 26 36.09 25.22 -32.84
CA ALA A 26 36.32 25.58 -31.47
C ALA A 26 35.46 26.76 -31.01
N MET A 27 34.80 26.62 -29.85
CA MET A 27 34.79 27.67 -28.83
C MET A 27 34.49 27.07 -27.46
N PHE A 28 35.56 26.98 -26.66
CA PHE A 28 35.59 27.23 -25.22
C PHE A 28 34.40 26.76 -24.36
N LEU A 29 34.62 25.73 -23.52
CA LEU A 29 34.23 25.78 -22.11
C LEU A 29 35.16 24.83 -21.30
N PRO A 30 35.66 25.23 -20.11
CA PRO A 30 36.78 24.58 -19.46
C PRO A 30 36.35 23.35 -18.62
N VAL A 31 37.09 22.26 -18.84
CA VAL A 31 37.77 21.44 -17.83
C VAL A 31 36.95 20.88 -16.66
N ALA A 32 36.79 19.55 -16.73
CA ALA A 32 36.84 18.57 -15.64
C ALA A 32 35.66 18.49 -14.65
N MET A 33 34.75 17.56 -14.95
CA MET A 33 34.43 16.51 -13.98
C MET A 33 34.43 15.15 -14.69
N PHE A 34 35.60 14.51 -14.66
CA PHE A 34 35.72 13.07 -14.88
C PHE A 34 35.01 12.35 -13.73
N LEU A 35 33.79 11.86 -13.98
CA LEU A 35 33.18 10.81 -13.14
C LEU A 35 33.68 9.45 -13.64
N PRO A 36 34.12 8.54 -12.74
CA PRO A 36 34.64 7.24 -13.13
C PRO A 36 33.50 6.33 -13.62
N VAL A 37 33.55 5.95 -14.89
CA VAL A 37 32.69 4.94 -15.54
C VAL A 37 33.15 3.52 -15.16
N ALA A 38 33.39 3.26 -13.88
CA ALA A 38 33.96 2.00 -13.43
C ALA A 38 33.31 1.48 -12.13
N MET A 39 32.00 1.20 -12.16
CA MET A 39 31.33 0.30 -11.19
C MET A 39 30.06 -0.36 -11.77
N LEU A 40 30.05 -0.72 -13.06
CA LEU A 40 28.92 -1.41 -13.70
C LEU A 40 29.25 -2.87 -14.05
N LEU A 41 29.91 -3.58 -13.14
CA LEU A 41 30.08 -5.04 -13.18
C LEU A 41 29.90 -5.63 -11.78
N GLY A 42 28.65 -5.68 -11.33
CA GLY A 42 28.24 -6.28 -10.05
C GLY A 42 27.22 -7.41 -10.27
N ALA A 43 27.70 -8.64 -10.15
CA ALA A 43 26.97 -9.86 -9.79
C ALA A 43 25.62 -10.14 -10.46
N ALA A 44 25.65 -10.84 -11.59
CA ALA A 44 24.57 -11.76 -11.95
C ALA A 44 24.60 -12.96 -10.97
N ALA A 45 23.88 -12.84 -9.86
CA ALA A 45 23.54 -13.99 -9.04
C ALA A 45 22.42 -14.76 -9.74
N CYS A 46 22.73 -15.98 -10.18
CA CYS A 46 21.72 -16.96 -10.57
C CYS A 46 20.94 -17.37 -9.31
N SER A 47 19.81 -16.73 -9.05
CA SER A 47 18.85 -17.21 -8.07
C SER A 47 18.12 -18.42 -8.66
N GLU A 48 18.20 -19.56 -7.99
CA GLU A 48 17.49 -20.78 -8.32
C GLU A 48 15.97 -20.53 -8.32
N ALA A 49 15.33 -20.68 -9.48
CA ALA A 49 13.88 -20.83 -9.55
C ALA A 49 13.52 -22.24 -9.05
N VAL A 50 12.93 -22.33 -7.86
CA VAL A 50 12.23 -23.53 -7.41
C VAL A 50 11.02 -23.73 -8.33
N VAL A 51 11.13 -24.71 -9.23
CA VAL A 51 10.01 -25.19 -10.03
C VAL A 51 9.07 -25.95 -9.10
N VAL A 52 8.03 -25.28 -8.61
CA VAL A 52 6.87 -25.96 -8.02
C VAL A 52 6.12 -26.65 -9.14
N LYS A 53 6.12 -27.98 -9.09
CA LYS A 53 5.47 -28.90 -10.02
C LYS A 53 3.95 -28.75 -9.89
N PRO A 54 3.20 -28.42 -10.95
CA PRO A 54 1.75 -28.46 -10.89
C PRO A 54 1.29 -29.92 -10.79
N SER A 55 0.63 -30.26 -9.68
CA SER A 55 -0.03 -31.55 -9.51
C SER A 55 -1.34 -31.52 -10.27
N VAL A 56 -1.35 -32.13 -11.45
CA VAL A 56 -2.55 -32.38 -12.25
C VAL A 56 -3.37 -33.45 -11.54
N GLY A 57 -4.44 -33.04 -10.85
CA GLY A 57 -5.49 -33.92 -10.40
C GLY A 57 -6.43 -34.22 -11.56
N ALA A 58 -6.32 -35.43 -12.09
CA ALA A 58 -7.33 -36.01 -12.97
C ALA A 58 -8.59 -36.34 -12.14
N GLY A 59 -9.72 -35.77 -12.55
CA GLY A 59 -11.05 -36.12 -12.06
C GLY A 59 -11.96 -36.35 -13.27
N ASP A 60 -12.21 -37.62 -13.55
CA ASP A 60 -13.12 -38.14 -14.57
C ASP A 60 -14.60 -38.00 -14.17
N GLY A 61 -15.45 -37.74 -15.18
CA GLY A 61 -16.88 -38.09 -15.21
C GLY A 61 -17.83 -37.10 -14.52
N SER A 62 -19.07 -36.89 -14.99
CA SER A 62 -19.79 -37.46 -16.13
C SER A 62 -21.08 -36.65 -16.34
N ALA A 63 -21.47 -36.55 -17.61
CA ALA A 63 -22.83 -36.64 -18.18
C ALA A 63 -23.94 -35.63 -17.83
N GLY A 64 -24.52 -35.09 -18.92
CA GLY A 64 -25.96 -34.76 -19.11
C GLY A 64 -26.47 -33.56 -18.33
N ILE A 65 -27.24 -32.62 -18.88
CA ILE A 65 -28.51 -32.84 -19.55
C ILE A 65 -28.77 -31.64 -20.48
N ASP A 66 -29.05 -31.92 -21.74
CA ASP A 66 -29.70 -31.02 -22.68
C ASP A 66 -31.11 -30.67 -22.19
N THR A 67 -31.51 -29.39 -22.24
CA THR A 67 -32.88 -29.02 -22.64
C THR A 67 -32.95 -27.53 -23.04
N PRO A 68 -33.85 -27.17 -23.98
CA PRO A 68 -33.69 -26.02 -24.86
C PRO A 68 -34.52 -24.78 -24.46
N SER A 69 -34.25 -23.70 -25.19
CA SER A 69 -35.06 -22.49 -25.38
C SER A 69 -36.57 -22.71 -25.37
N ASP A 70 -37.31 -21.79 -24.72
CA ASP A 70 -38.13 -20.78 -25.40
C ASP A 70 -39.06 -20.06 -24.38
N GLY A 71 -39.26 -18.76 -24.60
CA GLY A 71 -40.60 -18.18 -24.44
C GLY A 71 -40.88 -17.20 -23.27
N GLN A 72 -41.28 -16.00 -23.70
CA GLN A 72 -42.36 -15.15 -23.15
C GLN A 72 -42.08 -14.08 -22.07
N THR A 73 -42.04 -12.84 -22.57
CA THR A 73 -42.89 -11.68 -22.21
C THR A 73 -43.81 -11.80 -20.99
N ALA A 74 -43.69 -10.84 -20.06
CA ALA A 74 -44.81 -10.04 -19.55
C ALA A 74 -44.32 -8.86 -18.69
N ALA A 75 -45.00 -7.73 -18.84
CA ALA A 75 -44.83 -6.50 -18.09
C ALA A 75 -45.44 -6.57 -16.68
N ALA A 76 -44.81 -5.89 -15.72
CA ALA A 76 -45.40 -5.33 -14.50
C ALA A 76 -44.39 -4.28 -14.02
N ASP A 77 -44.55 -3.00 -14.30
CA ASP A 77 -45.44 -2.04 -13.63
C ASP A 77 -45.73 -2.37 -12.16
N SER A 78 -45.01 -1.67 -11.27
CA SER A 78 -45.29 -1.60 -9.84
C SER A 78 -44.64 -0.33 -9.30
N THR A 79 -45.43 0.74 -9.30
CA THR A 79 -45.28 1.91 -8.43
C THR A 79 -45.12 1.52 -6.96
N PRO A 80 -44.19 2.14 -6.20
CA PRO A 80 -44.32 2.20 -4.75
C PRO A 80 -45.03 3.49 -4.34
N THR A 81 -46.25 3.29 -3.85
CA THR A 81 -47.06 4.25 -3.08
C THR A 81 -46.35 4.60 -1.77
N GLY A 82 -46.37 5.87 -1.40
CA GLY A 82 -45.79 6.36 -0.16
C GLY A 82 -46.63 6.08 1.10
N ALA A 83 -46.08 6.63 2.20
CA ALA A 83 -46.57 6.69 3.57
C ALA A 83 -46.45 5.39 4.38
N ASP A 84 -45.67 5.38 5.46
CA ASP A 84 -46.20 5.85 6.74
C ASP A 84 -45.06 6.15 7.74
N SER A 85 -45.33 7.13 8.60
CA SER A 85 -44.52 7.56 9.72
C SER A 85 -45.12 6.97 10.98
N THR A 86 -44.38 6.15 11.74
CA THR A 86 -44.64 6.01 13.17
C THR A 86 -43.34 5.91 13.93
N ALA A 87 -43.25 6.81 14.91
CA ALA A 87 -42.21 6.93 15.91
C ALA A 87 -42.06 5.65 16.73
N ASP A 88 -40.83 5.36 17.15
CA ASP A 88 -40.60 4.70 18.43
C ASP A 88 -39.39 5.32 19.11
N THR A 89 -39.72 6.18 20.07
CA THR A 89 -38.86 6.64 21.15
C THR A 89 -38.67 5.46 22.10
N SER A 90 -37.43 4.98 22.26
CA SER A 90 -37.06 4.18 23.42
C SER A 90 -35.72 4.65 23.97
N THR A 91 -35.87 5.47 25.01
CA THR A 91 -34.94 5.72 26.11
C THR A 91 -34.18 4.45 26.51
N VAL A 92 -32.86 4.49 26.42
CA VAL A 92 -31.98 3.53 27.12
C VAL A 92 -31.33 4.23 28.30
N GLU A 93 -31.59 3.65 29.46
CA GLU A 93 -31.16 4.06 30.79
C GLU A 93 -29.63 4.15 30.91
N ALA A 94 -29.19 5.24 31.53
CA ALA A 94 -27.83 5.44 31.98
C ALA A 94 -27.55 4.53 33.19
N ALA A 95 -26.79 3.46 32.99
CA ALA A 95 -26.15 2.73 34.07
C ALA A 95 -24.84 3.45 34.44
N ALA A 96 -24.87 4.19 35.55
CA ALA A 96 -23.69 4.70 36.21
C ALA A 96 -22.87 3.52 36.77
N ALA A 97 -21.67 3.31 36.22
CA ALA A 97 -20.68 2.43 36.83
C ALA A 97 -19.80 3.28 37.76
N GLU A 98 -19.95 3.07 39.07
CA GLU A 98 -19.04 3.62 40.07
C GLU A 98 -17.69 2.90 39.96
N VAL A 99 -16.65 3.65 39.58
CA VAL A 99 -15.26 3.20 39.61
C VAL A 99 -14.73 3.47 41.02
N THR A 100 -14.52 2.41 41.78
CA THR A 100 -13.82 2.44 43.07
C THR A 100 -12.32 2.60 42.83
N LEU A 101 -11.76 3.74 43.25
CA LEU A 101 -10.31 3.90 43.38
C LEU A 101 -9.84 3.08 44.59
N ALA A 102 -9.15 1.98 44.32
CA ALA A 102 -8.33 1.31 45.32
C ALA A 102 -6.90 1.87 45.27
N ASP A 103 -6.64 2.76 46.21
CA ASP A 103 -5.33 3.24 46.61
C ASP A 103 -4.49 2.05 47.11
N THR A 104 -3.37 1.75 46.44
CA THR A 104 -2.34 0.85 46.96
C THR A 104 -0.99 1.51 46.83
N VAL A 105 -0.67 2.30 47.86
CA VAL A 105 0.71 2.54 48.31
C VAL A 105 1.33 1.18 48.65
N SER A 106 2.43 0.81 47.99
CA SER A 106 3.32 -0.22 48.51
C SER A 106 4.76 0.23 48.30
N ASP A 107 5.35 0.59 49.44
CA ASP A 107 6.76 0.84 49.71
C ASP A 107 7.73 -0.02 48.89
N GLY A 108 8.84 0.60 48.48
CA GLY A 108 10.00 -0.06 47.90
C GLY A 108 10.68 -1.03 48.86
N PRO A 109 11.70 -1.75 48.39
CA PRO A 109 13.03 -1.34 48.83
C PRO A 109 14.16 -1.54 47.81
N ALA A 110 15.30 -0.97 48.21
CA ALA A 110 16.66 -1.39 47.92
C ALA A 110 17.28 -0.98 46.58
N LEU A 111 18.08 0.09 46.70
CA LEU A 111 19.23 0.40 45.87
C LEU A 111 20.11 -0.85 45.66
N LEU A 112 20.14 -1.32 44.41
CA LEU A 112 21.21 -2.18 43.92
C LEU A 112 22.03 -1.33 42.94
N GLU A 113 23.21 -0.91 43.38
CA GLU A 113 24.17 -0.19 42.54
C GLU A 113 24.67 -1.13 41.45
N VAL A 114 24.06 -1.04 40.26
CA VAL A 114 24.60 -1.65 39.05
C VAL A 114 25.68 -0.72 38.54
N ALA A 115 26.94 -1.17 38.66
CA ALA A 115 28.08 -0.54 38.02
C ALA A 115 27.83 -0.43 36.52
N VAL A 116 27.60 0.80 36.06
CA VAL A 116 27.65 1.19 34.65
C VAL A 116 29.06 0.92 34.16
N VAL A 117 29.25 -0.19 33.48
CA VAL A 117 30.35 -0.37 32.54
C VAL A 117 30.08 0.59 31.38
N ASP A 118 31.03 1.51 31.17
CA ASP A 118 31.20 2.37 29.98
C ASP A 118 31.23 1.50 28.71
N ALA A 119 30.08 0.99 28.30
CA ALA A 119 29.85 0.53 26.94
C ALA A 119 29.58 1.80 26.13
N ALA A 120 30.49 2.12 25.22
CA ALA A 120 30.35 3.15 24.22
C ALA A 120 28.97 3.06 23.57
N VAL A 121 28.03 3.83 24.11
CA VAL A 121 26.79 4.19 23.45
C VAL A 121 27.25 4.97 22.23
N THR A 122 27.26 4.28 21.10
CA THR A 122 27.40 4.92 19.81
C THR A 122 26.14 5.77 19.70
N GLU A 123 26.27 7.05 19.98
CA GLU A 123 25.18 8.01 19.88
C GLU A 123 24.67 7.98 18.44
N ILE A 124 23.61 7.19 18.21
CA ILE A 124 22.70 7.46 17.12
C ILE A 124 21.91 8.67 17.60
N ALA A 125 22.54 9.83 17.49
CA ALA A 125 21.95 11.12 17.79
C ALA A 125 20.62 11.22 17.02
N ASP A 126 19.55 11.06 17.77
CA ASP A 126 18.48 12.05 17.88
C ASP A 126 18.48 13.05 16.72
N SER A 127 18.07 12.57 15.54
CA SER A 127 17.79 13.42 14.38
C SER A 127 16.36 13.97 14.46
N ALA A 128 15.78 14.04 15.66
CA ALA A 128 14.40 14.47 15.89
C ALA A 128 14.18 15.98 15.70
N GLY A 129 15.23 16.75 15.43
CA GLY A 129 15.14 18.21 15.31
C GLY A 129 15.50 18.83 13.96
N VAL A 130 16.15 18.09 13.04
CA VAL A 130 16.51 18.66 11.74
C VAL A 130 15.37 18.40 10.78
N GLY A 131 14.55 19.45 10.57
CA GLY A 131 13.58 19.41 9.52
C GLY A 131 14.24 19.15 8.16
N CYS A 132 13.56 18.43 7.30
CA CYS A 132 14.04 18.10 5.97
C CYS A 132 13.25 18.85 4.89
N SER A 133 13.93 19.18 3.81
CA SER A 133 13.37 19.65 2.54
C SER A 133 13.61 18.66 1.39
N ALA A 134 14.44 17.64 1.60
CA ALA A 134 14.74 16.60 0.61
C ALA A 134 15.21 15.28 1.27
N ASN A 135 15.01 14.15 0.58
CA ASN A 135 15.36 12.82 1.10
C ASN A 135 16.86 12.65 1.43
N SER A 136 17.75 13.37 0.74
CA SER A 136 19.19 13.32 0.99
C SER A 136 19.61 13.80 2.39
N GLN A 137 18.74 14.52 3.09
CA GLN A 137 18.96 14.96 4.47
C GLN A 137 18.58 13.88 5.49
N CYS A 138 17.83 12.87 5.08
CA CYS A 138 17.35 11.79 5.92
C CYS A 138 18.25 10.55 5.73
N ARG A 139 19.10 10.23 6.72
CA ARG A 139 20.09 9.14 6.65
C ARG A 139 19.44 7.75 6.55
N GLY A 140 19.01 7.36 5.35
CA GLY A 140 18.28 6.10 5.12
C GLY A 140 16.78 6.18 5.45
N ALA A 141 16.24 7.39 5.50
CA ALA A 141 14.82 7.67 5.70
C ALA A 141 14.32 8.57 4.55
N TRP A 142 13.02 8.88 4.55
CA TRP A 142 12.37 9.69 3.52
C TRP A 142 11.93 11.03 4.09
N CYS A 143 12.02 12.09 3.29
CA CYS A 143 11.58 13.41 3.73
C CYS A 143 10.10 13.62 3.42
N ASN A 144 9.27 13.72 4.45
CA ASN A 144 7.91 14.22 4.30
C ASN A 144 7.99 15.75 4.18
N VAL A 145 8.00 16.25 2.94
CA VAL A 145 8.16 17.68 2.63
C VAL A 145 7.04 18.56 3.18
N ASP A 146 5.85 18.00 3.39
CA ASP A 146 4.69 18.74 3.93
C ASP A 146 4.86 19.05 5.41
N THR A 147 5.40 18.09 6.17
CA THR A 147 5.66 18.25 7.61
C THR A 147 7.09 18.70 7.91
N GLY A 148 7.96 18.66 6.91
CA GLY A 148 9.40 18.88 7.04
C GLY A 148 10.07 17.85 7.94
N LYS A 149 9.58 16.60 8.02
CA LYS A 149 10.11 15.58 8.93
C LYS A 149 10.65 14.37 8.18
N CYS A 150 11.77 13.82 8.67
CA CYS A 150 12.25 12.53 8.20
C CYS A 150 11.38 11.40 8.79
N VAL A 151 10.85 10.56 7.91
CA VAL A 151 9.97 9.43 8.21
C VAL A 151 10.58 8.15 7.62
N GLN A 152 10.26 6.98 8.16
CA GLN A 152 10.78 5.71 7.65
C GLN A 152 10.23 5.38 6.25
N CYS A 153 9.06 5.91 5.91
CA CYS A 153 8.37 5.67 4.64
C CYS A 153 7.43 6.84 4.32
N LEU A 154 7.19 7.09 3.03
CA LEU A 154 6.11 7.96 2.53
C LEU A 154 4.99 7.14 1.90
N SER A 155 5.30 5.90 1.51
CA SER A 155 4.45 4.95 0.84
C SER A 155 4.85 3.53 1.22
N THR A 156 3.96 2.56 1.00
CA THR A 156 4.23 1.14 1.31
C THR A 156 5.42 0.58 0.52
N THR A 157 5.75 1.13 -0.66
CA THR A 157 6.93 0.70 -1.43
C THR A 157 8.27 1.07 -0.79
N ASP A 158 8.25 1.97 0.20
CA ASP A 158 9.44 2.35 0.96
C ASP A 158 9.76 1.34 2.08
N CYS A 159 8.83 0.43 2.37
CA CYS A 159 8.95 -0.58 3.41
C CYS A 159 9.43 -1.93 2.86
N LYS A 160 9.87 -2.82 3.77
CA LYS A 160 10.24 -4.18 3.39
C LYS A 160 9.01 -4.96 2.90
N THR A 161 9.25 -6.09 2.23
CA THR A 161 8.20 -7.08 1.97
C THR A 161 7.46 -7.40 3.28
N ASP A 162 6.12 -7.46 3.22
CA ASP A 162 5.22 -7.71 4.36
C ASP A 162 5.13 -6.57 5.39
N GLN A 163 5.50 -5.35 4.98
CA GLN A 163 5.31 -4.14 5.77
C GLN A 163 4.53 -3.09 4.97
N TYR A 164 3.78 -2.24 5.67
CA TYR A 164 3.08 -1.09 5.09
C TYR A 164 3.49 0.21 5.78
N CYS A 165 3.35 1.32 5.06
CA CYS A 165 3.68 2.62 5.63
C CYS A 165 2.53 3.16 6.47
N TRP A 166 2.75 3.24 7.79
CA TRP A 166 1.79 3.73 8.76
C TRP A 166 2.28 5.01 9.43
N GLN A 167 1.64 6.15 9.16
CA GLN A 167 1.99 7.45 9.73
C GLN A 167 3.50 7.77 9.65
N GLY A 168 4.14 7.39 8.55
CA GLY A 168 5.58 7.59 8.34
C GLY A 168 6.48 6.54 9.00
N SER A 169 5.95 5.43 9.49
CA SER A 169 6.71 4.30 10.03
C SER A 169 6.34 3.00 9.31
N CYS A 170 7.31 2.14 9.02
CA CYS A 170 7.01 0.83 8.43
C CYS A 170 6.53 -0.12 9.51
N ALA A 171 5.25 -0.47 9.46
CA ALA A 171 4.63 -1.44 10.35
C ALA A 171 4.56 -2.80 9.66
N ALA A 172 4.74 -3.89 10.43
CA ALA A 172 4.43 -5.22 9.93
C ALA A 172 2.93 -5.36 9.69
N GLU A 173 2.56 -6.10 8.64
CA GLU A 173 1.17 -6.46 8.40
C GLU A 173 0.61 -7.24 9.61
N ILE A 174 -0.48 -6.73 10.20
CA ILE A 174 -1.11 -7.38 11.34
C ILE A 174 -2.25 -8.23 10.78
N GLU A 175 -2.03 -9.54 10.75
CA GLU A 175 -3.07 -10.50 10.39
C GLU A 175 -4.23 -10.40 11.38
N CYS A 176 -5.46 -10.45 10.85
CA CYS A 176 -6.67 -10.39 11.64
C CYS A 176 -7.72 -11.38 11.14
N SER A 177 -8.41 -12.00 12.09
CA SER A 177 -9.63 -12.77 11.84
C SER A 177 -10.90 -11.98 12.18
N GLY A 178 -10.75 -10.79 12.77
CA GLY A 178 -11.84 -9.87 13.09
C GLY A 178 -11.33 -8.62 13.82
N ASP A 179 -12.21 -7.62 13.98
CA ASP A 179 -11.87 -6.27 14.47
C ASP A 179 -11.26 -6.24 15.87
N LYS A 180 -11.52 -7.28 16.67
CA LYS A 180 -10.98 -7.39 18.04
C LYS A 180 -9.45 -7.49 18.05
N VAL A 181 -8.83 -8.00 16.99
CA VAL A 181 -7.36 -8.05 16.86
C VAL A 181 -6.81 -6.66 16.54
N CYS A 182 -7.51 -5.89 15.70
CA CYS A 182 -7.08 -4.59 15.20
C CYS A 182 -7.37 -3.43 16.15
N SER A 183 -8.33 -3.58 17.07
CA SER A 183 -8.73 -2.52 18.01
C SER A 183 -7.62 -2.10 18.98
N ALA A 184 -6.65 -2.97 19.27
CA ALA A 184 -5.47 -2.64 20.08
C ALA A 184 -4.61 -1.54 19.45
N VAL A 185 -4.63 -1.43 18.11
CA VAL A 185 -3.90 -0.42 17.33
C VAL A 185 -4.84 0.60 16.66
N LYS A 186 -6.12 0.64 17.05
CA LYS A 186 -7.17 1.51 16.48
C LYS A 186 -7.37 1.34 14.96
N LEU A 187 -7.28 0.10 14.49
CA LEU A 187 -7.55 -0.27 13.10
C LEU A 187 -8.81 -1.17 13.02
N VAL A 188 -9.30 -1.39 11.81
CA VAL A 188 -10.45 -2.26 11.48
C VAL A 188 -9.95 -3.48 10.68
N CYS A 189 -10.54 -4.65 10.89
CA CYS A 189 -10.12 -5.85 10.18
C CYS A 189 -10.74 -5.91 8.79
N ALA A 190 -9.91 -5.78 7.75
CA ALA A 190 -10.31 -6.07 6.38
C ALA A 190 -10.39 -7.59 6.19
N THR A 191 -11.48 -8.21 6.66
CA THR A 191 -11.69 -9.67 6.65
C THR A 191 -11.52 -10.31 5.27
N SER A 192 -11.76 -9.57 4.18
CA SER A 192 -11.51 -10.02 2.80
C SER A 192 -10.03 -10.23 2.48
N LEU A 193 -9.14 -9.52 3.18
CA LEU A 193 -7.69 -9.59 3.04
C LEU A 193 -7.03 -10.32 4.22
N GLY A 194 -7.72 -10.41 5.36
CA GLY A 194 -7.19 -11.01 6.59
C GLY A 194 -6.20 -10.12 7.32
N VAL A 195 -6.27 -8.79 7.13
CA VAL A 195 -5.27 -7.84 7.65
C VAL A 195 -5.92 -6.58 8.21
N CYS A 196 -5.29 -5.97 9.21
CA CYS A 196 -5.77 -4.72 9.82
C CYS A 196 -5.53 -3.52 8.89
N ALA A 197 -6.57 -2.71 8.73
CA ALA A 197 -6.64 -1.56 7.85
C ALA A 197 -7.14 -0.31 8.62
N GLU A 198 -6.96 0.89 8.06
CA GLU A 198 -7.56 2.10 8.66
C GLU A 198 -9.07 2.05 8.64
N CYS A 199 -9.57 1.49 7.54
CA CYS A 199 -10.97 1.50 7.21
C CYS A 199 -11.29 0.34 6.29
N THR A 200 -12.53 -0.09 6.37
CA THR A 200 -13.19 -1.01 5.44
C THR A 200 -14.39 -0.34 4.78
N GLY A 201 -14.86 0.78 5.34
CA GLY A 201 -15.91 1.62 4.81
C GLY A 201 -15.81 3.08 5.25
N LEU A 202 -16.73 3.91 4.74
CA LEU A 202 -16.78 5.35 5.03
C LEU A 202 -17.01 5.67 6.52
N SER A 203 -17.68 4.78 7.25
CA SER A 203 -17.98 4.94 8.68
C SER A 203 -16.74 4.89 9.57
N ASP A 204 -15.65 4.27 9.08
CA ASP A 204 -14.44 4.06 9.87
C ASP A 204 -13.55 5.32 9.85
N CYS A 205 -13.79 6.23 8.90
CA CYS A 205 -13.02 7.46 8.75
C CYS A 205 -13.70 8.66 9.42
N ALA A 206 -12.87 9.64 9.81
CA ALA A 206 -13.36 10.90 10.36
C ALA A 206 -14.26 11.67 9.36
N ALA A 207 -15.10 12.58 9.88
CA ALA A 207 -15.97 13.41 9.05
C ALA A 207 -15.15 14.18 7.99
N GLY A 208 -15.53 14.02 6.71
CA GLY A 208 -14.82 14.63 5.59
C GLY A 208 -13.64 13.82 5.04
N ALA A 209 -13.42 12.60 5.53
CA ALA A 209 -12.53 11.62 4.92
C ALA A 209 -13.33 10.52 4.18
N ALA A 210 -12.65 9.75 3.35
CA ALA A 210 -13.18 8.60 2.65
C ALA A 210 -12.22 7.42 2.75
N CYS A 211 -12.77 6.20 2.83
CA CYS A 211 -11.98 4.99 2.80
C CYS A 211 -11.64 4.62 1.36
N LEU A 212 -10.38 4.81 0.95
CA LEU A 212 -9.87 4.43 -0.36
C LEU A 212 -8.67 3.50 -0.20
N GLY A 213 -8.74 2.31 -0.82
CA GLY A 213 -7.66 1.33 -0.72
C GLY A 213 -7.30 0.96 0.73
N TYR A 214 -8.30 0.88 1.61
CA TYR A 214 -8.13 0.56 3.04
C TYR A 214 -7.43 1.65 3.90
N HIS A 215 -7.29 2.86 3.35
CA HIS A 215 -6.77 4.04 4.03
C HIS A 215 -7.80 5.18 4.10
N CYS A 216 -7.82 5.92 5.21
CA CYS A 216 -8.65 7.10 5.36
C CYS A 216 -7.94 8.32 4.75
N VAL A 217 -8.36 8.67 3.54
CA VAL A 217 -7.85 9.86 2.83
C VAL A 217 -8.86 11.00 2.90
N ALA A 218 -8.40 12.24 2.71
CA ALA A 218 -9.30 13.37 2.55
C ALA A 218 -10.30 13.09 1.42
N LYS A 219 -11.56 13.50 1.59
CA LYS A 219 -12.63 13.14 0.65
C LYS A 219 -12.24 13.53 -0.78
N PRO A 220 -12.23 12.58 -1.73
CA PRO A 220 -11.78 12.84 -3.09
C PRO A 220 -12.60 13.95 -3.75
N LYS A 221 -11.98 14.63 -4.71
CA LYS A 221 -12.65 15.66 -5.50
C LYS A 221 -13.85 15.05 -6.22
N LYS A 222 -15.00 15.74 -6.17
CA LYS A 222 -16.17 15.36 -6.95
C LYS A 222 -15.88 15.42 -8.44
N CYS A 223 -16.48 14.52 -9.21
CA CYS A 223 -16.35 14.51 -10.65
C CYS A 223 -17.63 14.06 -11.35
N THR A 224 -17.83 14.56 -12.57
CA THR A 224 -18.81 14.00 -13.53
C THR A 224 -18.14 13.31 -14.72
N SER A 225 -16.84 13.55 -14.91
CA SER A 225 -16.01 12.91 -15.95
C SER A 225 -14.55 12.79 -15.49
N THR A 226 -13.82 11.81 -16.04
CA THR A 226 -12.40 11.57 -15.74
C THR A 226 -11.51 12.78 -16.03
N THR A 227 -11.90 13.65 -16.97
CA THR A 227 -11.18 14.90 -17.28
C THR A 227 -11.12 15.91 -16.13
N GLN A 228 -11.92 15.75 -15.08
CA GLN A 228 -11.91 16.62 -13.90
C GLN A 228 -10.96 16.13 -12.79
N CYS A 229 -10.45 14.91 -12.94
CA CYS A 229 -9.57 14.22 -12.00
C CYS A 229 -8.10 14.46 -12.34
N GLN A 230 -7.19 14.07 -11.44
CA GLN A 230 -5.76 14.07 -11.74
C GLN A 230 -5.45 13.08 -12.89
N PRO A 231 -4.32 13.23 -13.62
CA PRO A 231 -3.99 12.36 -14.76
C PRO A 231 -3.96 10.86 -14.47
N TRP A 232 -3.74 10.48 -13.20
CA TRP A 232 -3.70 9.09 -12.73
C TRP A 232 -5.00 8.63 -12.05
N GLN A 233 -6.07 9.42 -12.12
CA GLN A 233 -7.35 9.14 -11.47
C GLN A 233 -8.48 8.95 -12.48
N VAL A 234 -9.46 8.13 -12.12
CA VAL A 234 -10.65 7.82 -12.92
C VAL A 234 -11.90 8.26 -12.17
N CYS A 235 -12.87 8.84 -12.90
CA CYS A 235 -14.14 9.24 -12.29
C CYS A 235 -15.10 8.06 -12.16
N ASP A 236 -15.42 7.67 -10.92
CA ASP A 236 -16.53 6.75 -10.67
C ASP A 236 -17.85 7.51 -10.83
N LYS A 237 -18.50 7.34 -11.99
CA LYS A 237 -19.76 8.02 -12.30
C LYS A 237 -20.91 7.68 -11.36
N LYS A 238 -20.87 6.53 -10.66
CA LYS A 238 -21.92 6.15 -9.70
C LYS A 238 -21.73 6.85 -8.36
N LYS A 239 -20.46 7.02 -7.96
CA LYS A 239 -20.11 7.68 -6.69
C LYS A 239 -19.87 9.18 -6.84
N GLU A 240 -19.66 9.67 -8.06
CA GLU A 240 -19.32 11.06 -8.40
C GLU A 240 -17.99 11.54 -7.78
N PHE A 241 -17.02 10.63 -7.63
CA PHE A 241 -15.70 10.95 -7.04
C PHE A 241 -14.55 10.45 -7.91
N CYS A 242 -13.45 11.21 -7.90
CA CYS A 242 -12.19 10.79 -8.50
C CYS A 242 -11.52 9.73 -7.63
N LEU A 243 -11.35 8.53 -8.17
CA LEU A 243 -10.70 7.40 -7.54
C LEU A 243 -9.39 7.08 -8.28
N GLU A 244 -8.54 6.24 -7.71
CA GLU A 244 -7.38 5.73 -8.42
C GLU A 244 -7.81 4.69 -9.48
N CYS A 245 -8.82 3.88 -9.14
CA CYS A 245 -9.40 2.88 -10.03
C CYS A 245 -10.91 2.74 -9.82
N VAL A 246 -11.61 2.28 -10.84
CA VAL A 246 -13.02 1.86 -10.79
C VAL A 246 -13.12 0.36 -11.13
N VAL A 247 -12.24 -0.12 -12.00
CA VAL A 247 -12.11 -1.53 -12.40
C VAL A 247 -10.64 -1.96 -12.41
N ASP A 248 -10.37 -3.27 -12.41
CA ASP A 248 -9.01 -3.82 -12.40
C ASP A 248 -8.15 -3.34 -13.58
N GLN A 249 -8.77 -3.04 -14.73
CA GLN A 249 -8.07 -2.53 -15.91
C GLN A 249 -7.51 -1.11 -15.73
N ASP A 250 -8.01 -0.35 -14.75
CA ASP A 250 -7.45 0.96 -14.42
C ASP A 250 -6.11 0.83 -13.67
N CYS A 251 -5.84 -0.34 -13.09
CA CYS A 251 -4.62 -0.62 -12.33
C CYS A 251 -3.50 -1.23 -13.19
N PRO A 252 -2.23 -1.07 -12.77
CA PRO A 252 -1.10 -1.79 -13.35
C PRO A 252 -1.30 -3.32 -13.28
N GLN A 253 -0.63 -4.09 -14.14
CA GLN A 253 -0.86 -5.54 -14.23
C GLN A 253 -0.58 -6.34 -12.94
N TRP A 254 0.23 -5.79 -12.03
CA TRP A 254 0.54 -6.36 -10.72
C TRP A 254 -0.49 -6.05 -9.64
N ALA A 255 -1.51 -5.22 -9.93
CA ALA A 255 -2.53 -4.76 -8.99
C ALA A 255 -3.96 -5.12 -9.45
N LYS A 256 -4.90 -5.05 -8.50
CA LYS A 256 -6.35 -5.16 -8.68
C LYS A 256 -7.03 -3.97 -8.03
N CYS A 257 -8.20 -3.58 -8.54
CA CYS A 257 -8.95 -2.47 -7.99
C CYS A 257 -9.75 -2.92 -6.76
N ALA A 258 -9.45 -2.36 -5.60
CA ALA A 258 -10.15 -2.65 -4.35
C ALA A 258 -10.46 -1.35 -3.61
N ALA A 259 -11.74 -1.16 -3.28
CA ALA A 259 -12.22 0.04 -2.57
C ALA A 259 -11.78 1.38 -3.22
N GLY A 260 -11.66 1.44 -4.55
CA GLY A 260 -11.27 2.65 -5.27
C GLY A 260 -9.76 2.96 -5.27
N GLY A 261 -8.93 2.07 -4.74
CA GLY A 261 -7.46 2.11 -4.79
C GLY A 261 -6.88 0.88 -5.50
N CYS A 262 -5.69 1.02 -6.09
CA CYS A 262 -4.99 -0.10 -6.71
C CYS A 262 -4.16 -0.87 -5.67
N MET A 263 -4.59 -2.09 -5.35
CA MET A 263 -3.92 -2.97 -4.38
C MET A 263 -3.12 -4.07 -5.08
N PRO A 264 -1.95 -4.48 -4.55
CA PRO A 264 -1.24 -5.67 -5.03
C PRO A 264 -2.15 -6.91 -5.08
N LYS A 265 -1.93 -7.78 -6.08
CA LYS A 265 -2.73 -8.98 -6.27
C LYS A 265 -2.55 -10.03 -5.19
#